data_AF-A0A381QNT6-F1
#
_entry.id   AF-A0A381QNT6-F1
#
_cell.length_a   1.000
_cell.length_b   1.000
_cell.length_c   1.000
_cell.angle_alpha   90.00
_cell.angle_beta   90.00
_cell.angle_gamma   90.00
#
_symmetry.space_group_name_H-M   'P 1'
#
loop_
_entity.id
_entity.type
_entity.pdbx_description
1 polymer ?
#
loop_
_entity_poly.entity_id
_entity_poly.type
_entity_poly.pdbx_seq_one_letter_code
_entity_poly.pdbx_strand_id
1 'polypeptide(L)' 'MMAGVGILVLAGFAWDDSAAGWSAGYTDIGFWWTVIATFLTIGGVGTVIGTWLHTQPIDD' A
#
# COMPACT_ATOMS: atom_id res chain seq x y z
N MET A 1 2.03 -11.57 -7.72
CA MET A 1 1.61 -11.63 -6.30
C MET A 1 2.65 -11.07 -5.34
N MET A 2 3.87 -11.62 -5.24
CA MET A 2 4.87 -11.18 -4.25
C MET A 2 5.21 -9.68 -4.29
N ALA A 3 5.33 -9.09 -5.48
CA ALA A 3 5.53 -7.64 -5.62
C ALA A 3 4.37 -6.82 -5.03
N GLY A 4 3.12 -7.24 -5.26
CA GLY A 4 1.94 -6.57 -4.70
C GLY A 4 1.91 -6.66 -3.18
N VAL A 5 2.25 -7.81 -2.60
CA VAL A 5 2.39 -7.98 -1.15
C VAL A 5 3.51 -7.09 -0.61
N GLY A 6 4.66 -7.02 -1.28
CA GLY A 6 5.75 -6.12 -0.90
C GLY A 6 5.34 -4.65 -0.88
N ILE A 7 4.57 -4.21 -1.89
CA ILE A 7 4.01 -2.84 -1.93
C ILE A 7 3.05 -2.60 -0.75
N LEU A 8 2.24 -3.59 -0.37
CA LEU A 8 1.35 -3.47 0.80
C LEU A 8 2.13 -3.40 2.12
N VAL A 9 3.26 -4.10 2.25
CA VAL A 9 4.15 -3.95 3.41
C VAL A 9 4.71 -2.53 3.48
N LEU A 10 5.15 -1.97 2.36
CA LEU A 10 5.59 -0.57 2.31
C LEU A 10 4.47 0.42 2.66
N ALA A 11 3.23 0.13 2.25
CA ALA A 11 2.07 0.91 2.66
C ALA A 11 1.87 0.89 4.18
N GLY A 12 2.10 -0.25 4.82
CA GLY A 12 2.06 -0.39 6.28
C GLY A 12 3.11 0.47 6.98
N PHE A 13 4.36 0.46 6.50
CA PHE A 13 5.41 1.33 7.05
C PHE A 13 5.10 2.82 6.85
N ALA A 14 4.64 3.22 5.66
CA ALA A 14 4.23 4.59 5.40
C ALA A 14 3.07 5.03 6.31
N TRP A 15 2.15 4.12 6.64
CA TRP A 15 1.08 4.40 7.59
C TRP A 15 1.61 4.61 9.02
N ASP A 16 2.58 3.81 9.46
CA ASP A 16 3.21 3.96 10.79
C ASP A 16 3.93 5.30 10.92
N ASP A 17 4.71 5.69 9.90
CA ASP A 17 5.38 7.00 9.84
C ASP A 17 4.38 8.16 9.82
N SER A 18 3.25 7.98 9.14
CA SER A 18 2.14 8.94 9.15
C SER A 18 1.56 9.10 10.55
N ALA A 19 1.25 7.99 11.23
CA ALA A 19 0.70 7.99 12.59
C ALA A 19 1.66 8.65 13.58
N ALA A 20 2.96 8.37 13.46
CA ALA A 20 4.00 9.02 14.24
C ALA A 20 3.99 10.55 14.02
N GLY A 21 3.94 11.00 12.76
CA GLY A 21 3.86 12.44 12.42
C GLY A 21 2.66 13.13 13.05
N TRP A 22 1.47 12.54 12.92
CA TRP A 22 0.24 13.05 13.56
C TRP A 22 0.35 13.11 15.08
N SER A 23 0.88 12.05 15.71
CA SER A 23 1.01 11.98 17.18
C SER A 23 2.02 13.00 17.75
N ALA A 24 3.04 13.36 16.97
CA ALA A 24 4.06 14.34 17.33
C ALA A 24 3.64 15.79 17.03
N GLY A 25 2.47 16.01 16.42
CA GLY A 25 1.99 17.35 16.03
C GLY A 25 2.55 17.88 14.70
N TYR A 26 3.25 17.04 13.92
CA TYR A 26 3.76 17.37 12.59
C TYR A 26 2.73 17.03 11.51
N THR A 27 1.80 17.95 11.27
CA THR A 27 0.68 17.79 10.32
C THR A 27 1.13 17.53 8.89
N ASP A 28 2.20 18.18 8.43
CA ASP A 28 2.75 18.01 7.08
C ASP A 28 3.34 16.62 6.88
N ILE A 29 4.09 16.10 7.86
CA ILE A 29 4.63 14.74 7.87
C ILE A 29 3.49 13.72 7.88
N GLY A 30 2.54 13.89 8.80
CA GLY A 30 1.36 13.04 8.89
C GLY A 30 0.58 12.98 7.57
N PHE A 31 0.32 14.14 6.96
CA PHE A 31 -0.42 14.26 5.71
C PHE A 31 0.27 13.57 4.54
N TRP A 32 1.54 13.90 4.26
CA TRP A 32 2.22 13.38 3.09
C TRP A 32 2.46 11.87 3.17
N TRP A 33 2.75 11.34 4.37
CA TRP A 33 2.85 9.90 4.55
C TRP A 33 1.50 9.18 4.40
N THR A 34 0.37 9.78 4.83
CA THR A 34 -0.97 9.23 4.55
C THR A 34 -1.23 9.15 3.04
N VAL A 35 -0.87 10.20 2.30
CA VAL A 35 -1.03 10.24 0.82
C VAL A 35 -0.22 9.11 0.17
N ILE A 36 1.04 8.94 0.58
CA ILE A 36 1.91 7.86 0.08
C ILE A 36 1.33 6.49 0.42
N ALA A 37 0.94 6.25 1.68
CA ALA A 37 0.33 5.00 2.12
C ALA A 37 -0.93 4.67 1.31
N THR A 38 -1.74 5.67 0.98
CA THR A 38 -2.95 5.51 0.15
C THR A 38 -2.60 5.04 -1.25
N PHE A 39 -1.66 5.70 -1.94
CA PHE A 39 -1.26 5.30 -3.29
C PHE A 39 -0.59 3.92 -3.31
N LEU A 40 0.26 3.60 -2.33
CA LEU A 40 0.85 2.29 -2.18
C LEU A 40 -0.22 1.22 -1.95
N THR A 41 -1.24 1.50 -1.14
CA THR A 41 -2.35 0.57 -0.92
C THR A 41 -3.09 0.29 -2.22
N ILE A 42 -3.46 1.34 -2.98
CA ILE A 42 -4.14 1.20 -4.27
C ILE A 42 -3.28 0.39 -5.24
N GLY A 43 -1.99 0.72 -5.38
CA GLY A 43 -1.07 0.02 -6.27
C GLY A 43 -0.83 -1.43 -5.87
N GLY A 44 -0.67 -1.70 -4.56
CA GLY A 44 -0.47 -3.03 -4.01
C GLY A 44 -1.69 -3.93 -4.21
N VAL A 45 -2.88 -3.44 -3.85
CA VAL A 45 -4.15 -4.15 -4.07
C VAL A 45 -4.37 -4.39 -5.56
N GLY A 46 -4.21 -3.37 -6.40
CA GLY A 46 -4.33 -3.49 -7.86
C GLY A 46 -3.36 -4.53 -8.44
N THR A 47 -2.14 -4.59 -7.94
CA THR A 47 -1.14 -5.59 -8.37
C THR A 47 -1.54 -7.00 -7.94
N VAL A 48 -2.01 -7.18 -6.70
CA VAL A 48 -2.43 -8.50 -6.19
C VAL A 48 -3.64 -9.01 -6.97
N ILE A 49 -4.70 -8.21 -7.07
CA ILE A 49 -5.94 -8.58 -7.79
C ILE A 49 -5.63 -8.77 -9.28
N GLY A 50 -4.92 -7.83 -9.89
CA GLY A 50 -4.56 -7.90 -11.30
C GLY A 50 -3.73 -9.14 -11.63
N THR A 51 -2.75 -9.50 -10.77
CA THR A 51 -2.02 -10.75 -10.96
C THR A 51 -2.97 -11.95 -10.83
N TRP A 52 -3.77 -12.01 -9.76
CA TRP A 52 -4.65 -13.15 -9.52
C TRP A 52 -5.58 -13.42 -10.70
N LEU A 53 -6.23 -12.38 -11.22
CA LEU A 53 -7.12 -12.47 -12.38
C LEU A 53 -6.41 -13.02 -13.63
N HIS A 54 -5.16 -12.60 -13.88
CA HIS A 54 -4.41 -13.02 -15.07
C HIS A 54 -3.69 -14.36 -14.90
N THR A 55 -3.68 -14.94 -13.69
CA THR A 55 -3.06 -16.25 -13.41
C THR A 55 -4.08 -17.33 -13.09
N GLN A 56 -5.38 -17.08 -13.31
CA GLN A 56 -6.40 -18.11 -13.15
C GLN A 56 -6.15 -19.24 -14.16
N PRO A 57 -6.25 -20.52 -13.74
CA PRO A 57 -6.24 -21.63 -14.68
C PRO A 57 -7.37 -21.47 -15.69
N ILE A 58 -7.11 -21.75 -16.96
CA ILE A 58 -8.18 -21.96 -17.93
C ILE A 58 -8.60 -23.41 -17.77
N ASP A 59 -9.85 -23.64 -17.37
CA ASP A 59 -10.43 -24.97 -17.37
C ASP A 59 -10.70 -25.38 -18.84
N ASP A 60 -10.13 -26.51 -19.27
CA ASP A 60 -10.32 -27.12 -20.61
C ASP A 60 -11.68 -27.84 -20.74
#